data_AF-A0A8T5FNI7-F1
#
_entry.id   AF-A0A8T5FNI7-F1
#
_cell.length_a   1.000
_cell.length_b   1.000
_cell.length_c   1.000
_cell.angle_alpha   90.00
_cell.angle_beta   90.00
_cell.angle_gamma   90.00
#
_symmetry.space_group_name_H-M   'P 1'
#
loop_
_entity.id
_entity.type
_entity.pdbx_description
1 polymer ?
#
loop_
_entity_poly.entity_id
_entity_poly.type
_entity_poly.pdbx_seq_one_letter_code
_entity_poly.pdbx_strand_id
1 'polypeptide(L)'
;MLAFIGGLFTLFVYSKLKSVSASNDQTKADSERLEFYERQLIDVKIKLDAIDLENLSFSQEIPQNVVRNEEKPVQVVEKQVQVVPEQTPVQPRVERTPNMSSGDIVEAVLRLITDRSRTSRDIQITLGKSREHISRTMKKMSDDGLVERNTNAKPYSYSITQTGLSRLSGTGTTHQIIAPQTS
;
A
#
# COMPACT_ATOMS: atom_id res chain seq x y z
N MET A 1 -30.46 -46.68 19.66
CA MET A 1 -31.18 -45.45 19.23
C MET A 1 -31.00 -44.30 20.22
N LEU A 2 -31.44 -44.42 21.48
CA LEU A 2 -31.39 -43.31 22.47
C LEU A 2 -29.99 -42.73 22.73
N ALA A 3 -28.95 -43.57 22.85
CA ALA A 3 -27.57 -43.10 23.06
C ALA A 3 -27.01 -42.30 21.87
N PHE A 4 -27.44 -42.60 20.65
CA PHE A 4 -26.98 -41.92 19.44
C PHE A 4 -27.59 -40.50 19.34
N ILE A 5 -28.85 -40.36 19.75
CA ILE A 5 -29.57 -39.08 19.79
C ILE A 5 -28.98 -38.16 20.87
N GLY A 6 -28.64 -38.70 22.04
CA GLY A 6 -27.99 -37.94 23.11
C GLY A 6 -26.62 -37.38 22.69
N GLY A 7 -25.83 -38.17 21.95
CA GLY A 7 -24.53 -37.73 21.42
C GLY A 7 -24.63 -36.62 20.38
N LEU A 8 -25.63 -36.67 19.50
CA LEU A 8 -25.88 -35.58 18.54
C LEU A 8 -26.31 -34.29 19.24
N PHE A 9 -27.13 -34.40 20.29
CA PHE A 9 -27.60 -33.24 21.04
C PHE A 9 -26.46 -32.55 21.79
N THR A 10 -25.59 -33.32 22.47
CA THR A 10 -24.42 -32.76 23.17
C THR A 10 -23.41 -32.14 22.20
N LEU A 11 -23.16 -32.77 21.04
CA LEU A 11 -22.30 -32.21 20.00
C LEU A 11 -22.88 -30.91 19.42
N PHE A 12 -24.19 -30.84 19.21
CA PHE A 12 -24.88 -29.65 18.70
C PHE A 12 -24.77 -28.48 19.67
N VAL A 13 -25.05 -28.70 20.96
CA VAL A 13 -24.93 -27.68 22.01
C VAL A 13 -23.49 -27.20 22.14
N TYR A 14 -22.51 -28.11 22.15
CA TYR A 14 -21.10 -27.76 22.19
C TYR A 14 -20.66 -26.93 20.98
N SER A 15 -21.08 -27.33 19.77
CA SER A 15 -20.76 -26.61 18.53
C SER A 15 -21.35 -25.19 18.53
N LYS A 16 -22.59 -25.03 18.97
CA LYS A 16 -23.25 -23.72 19.12
C LYS A 16 -22.52 -22.82 20.12
N LEU A 17 -22.16 -23.34 21.30
CA LEU A 17 -21.48 -22.55 22.32
C LEU A 17 -20.07 -22.13 21.88
N LYS A 18 -19.32 -23.03 21.23
CA LYS A 18 -17.99 -22.73 20.67
C LYS A 18 -18.06 -21.70 19.53
N SER A 19 -19.07 -21.79 18.67
CA SER A 19 -19.26 -20.86 17.55
C SER A 19 -19.56 -19.44 18.03
N VAL A 20 -20.35 -19.27 19.10
CA VAL A 20 -20.68 -17.94 19.64
C VAL A 20 -19.45 -17.29 20.27
N SER A 21 -18.66 -18.05 21.04
CA SER A 21 -17.42 -17.51 21.63
C SER A 21 -16.39 -17.09 20.57
N ALA A 22 -16.18 -17.92 19.54
CA ALA A 22 -15.24 -17.59 18.46
C ALA A 22 -15.69 -16.36 17.64
N SER A 23 -17.00 -16.14 17.49
CA SER A 23 -17.51 -14.94 16.82
C SER A 23 -17.28 -13.65 17.62
N ASN A 24 -17.28 -13.73 18.95
CA ASN A 24 -17.13 -12.57 19.83
C ASN A 24 -15.68 -12.01 19.81
N ASP A 25 -14.68 -12.89 19.79
CA ASP A 25 -13.27 -12.47 19.72
C ASP A 25 -12.95 -11.80 18.37
N GLN A 26 -13.53 -12.30 17.28
CA GLN A 26 -13.40 -11.68 15.96
C GLN A 26 -14.04 -10.29 15.93
N THR A 27 -15.25 -10.13 16.50
CA THR A 27 -15.93 -8.83 16.57
C THR A 27 -15.17 -7.78 17.39
N LYS A 28 -14.42 -8.19 18.41
CA LYS A 28 -13.58 -7.27 19.20
C LYS A 28 -12.37 -6.75 18.42
N ALA A 29 -11.69 -7.64 17.70
CA ALA A 29 -10.58 -7.25 16.85
C ALA A 29 -11.03 -6.32 15.71
N ASP A 30 -12.23 -6.56 15.18
CA ASP A 30 -12.82 -5.71 14.14
C ASP A 30 -13.27 -4.34 14.70
N SER A 31 -13.77 -4.27 15.94
CA SER A 31 -14.09 -3.00 16.59
C SER A 31 -12.86 -2.16 16.91
N GLU A 32 -11.77 -2.76 17.39
CA GLU A 32 -10.51 -2.03 17.65
C GLU A 32 -9.91 -1.43 16.36
N ARG A 33 -10.00 -2.18 15.26
CA ARG A 33 -9.58 -1.69 13.94
C ARG A 33 -10.46 -0.54 13.47
N LEU A 34 -11.77 -0.61 13.71
CA LEU A 34 -12.72 0.44 13.36
C LEU A 34 -12.41 1.74 14.12
N GLU A 35 -12.17 1.67 15.42
CA GLU A 35 -11.79 2.83 16.24
C GLU A 35 -10.47 3.47 15.78
N PHE A 36 -9.51 2.65 15.34
CA PHE A 36 -8.25 3.16 14.78
C PHE A 36 -8.46 3.95 13.47
N TYR A 37 -9.39 3.51 12.62
CA TYR A 37 -9.72 4.24 11.39
C TYR A 37 -10.52 5.51 11.68
N GLU A 38 -11.42 5.49 12.65
CA GLU A 38 -12.17 6.66 13.10
C GLU A 38 -11.23 7.79 13.55
N ARG A 39 -10.24 7.48 14.39
CA ARG A 39 -9.23 8.45 14.85
C ARG A 39 -8.42 9.05 13.70
N GLN A 40 -8.02 8.25 12.72
CA GLN A 40 -7.30 8.75 11.54
C GLN A 40 -8.18 9.66 10.67
N LEU A 41 -9.48 9.36 10.56
CA LEU A 41 -10.41 10.19 9.79
C LEU A 41 -10.60 11.56 10.46
N ILE A 42 -10.66 11.60 11.79
CA ILE A 42 -10.75 12.84 12.56
C ILE A 42 -9.52 13.74 12.31
N ASP A 43 -8.30 13.19 12.37
CA ASP A 43 -7.07 13.97 12.14
C ASP A 43 -7.02 14.56 10.73
N VAL A 44 -7.39 13.77 9.70
CA VAL A 44 -7.45 14.25 8.32
C VAL A 44 -8.50 15.34 8.17
N LYS A 45 -9.65 15.22 8.82
CA LYS A 45 -10.70 16.24 8.80
C LYS A 45 -10.24 17.53 9.44
N ILE A 46 -9.64 17.48 10.63
CA ILE A 46 -9.11 18.68 11.31
C ILE A 46 -8.05 19.38 10.44
N LYS A 47 -7.15 18.60 9.82
CA LYS A 47 -6.14 19.15 8.91
C LYS A 47 -6.75 19.81 7.68
N LEU A 48 -7.79 19.20 7.10
CA LEU A 48 -8.48 19.78 5.96
C LEU A 48 -9.22 21.06 6.37
N ASP A 49 -9.92 21.04 7.49
CA ASP A 49 -10.64 22.20 8.04
C ASP A 49 -9.66 23.36 8.35
N ALA A 50 -8.46 23.07 8.84
CA ALA A 50 -7.40 24.06 9.06
C ALA A 50 -6.87 24.66 7.75
N ILE A 51 -6.61 23.82 6.74
CA ILE A 51 -6.17 24.28 5.41
C ILE A 51 -7.26 25.12 4.76
N ASP A 52 -8.53 24.72 4.85
CA ASP A 52 -9.64 25.48 4.31
C ASP A 52 -9.77 26.83 5.02
N LEU A 53 -9.64 26.87 6.36
CA LEU A 53 -9.65 28.12 7.11
C LEU A 53 -8.47 29.04 6.75
N GLU A 54 -7.27 28.48 6.55
CA GLU A 54 -6.09 29.23 6.09
C GLU A 54 -6.24 29.73 4.64
N ASN A 55 -6.79 28.92 3.74
CA ASN A 55 -7.07 29.32 2.35
C ASN A 55 -8.13 30.42 2.27
N LEU A 56 -9.18 30.34 3.10
CA LEU A 56 -10.17 31.42 3.23
C LEU A 56 -9.51 32.69 3.82
N SER A 57 -8.64 32.55 4.81
CA SER A 57 -7.91 33.68 5.40
C SER A 57 -6.94 34.32 4.40
N PHE A 58 -6.17 33.53 3.66
CA PHE A 58 -5.19 34.01 2.68
C PHE A 58 -5.84 34.71 1.47
N SER A 59 -7.11 34.38 1.16
CA SER A 59 -7.89 35.05 0.12
C SER A 59 -8.37 36.45 0.55
N GLN A 60 -8.41 36.74 1.84
CA GLN A 60 -8.96 38.00 2.38
C GLN A 60 -7.91 39.11 2.59
N GLU A 61 -6.60 38.80 2.55
CA GLU A 61 -5.52 39.73 2.90
C GLU A 61 -4.72 40.30 1.70
N ILE A 62 -5.36 40.57 0.55
CA ILE A 62 -4.72 41.38 -0.51
C ILE A 62 -5.24 42.82 -0.41
N PRO A 63 -4.48 43.76 0.19
CA PRO A 63 -4.86 45.16 0.16
C PRO A 63 -4.87 45.67 -1.29
N GLN A 64 -6.06 46.09 -1.74
CA GLN A 64 -6.26 46.86 -2.96
C GLN A 64 -5.42 48.14 -2.90
N ASN A 65 -4.33 48.18 -3.66
CA ASN A 65 -3.73 49.44 -4.09
C ASN A 65 -3.44 49.37 -5.61
N VAL A 66 -4.37 49.98 -6.36
CA VAL A 66 -4.18 50.83 -7.55
C VAL A 66 -2.76 50.74 -8.16
N VAL A 67 -2.56 50.27 -9.39
CA VAL A 67 -2.73 51.07 -10.62
C VAL A 67 -3.22 50.20 -11.78
N ARG A 68 -4.35 50.65 -12.33
CA ARG A 68 -4.93 50.25 -13.61
C ARG A 68 -4.01 50.68 -14.75
N ASN A 69 -3.45 49.72 -15.47
CA ASN A 69 -3.06 49.91 -16.87
C ASN A 69 -3.63 48.73 -17.65
N GLU A 70 -4.64 49.04 -18.45
CA GLU A 70 -5.21 48.15 -19.45
C GLU A 70 -4.12 47.97 -20.53
N GLU A 71 -3.75 46.76 -20.90
CA GLU A 71 -4.25 46.10 -22.11
C GLU A 71 -3.81 44.62 -22.09
N LYS A 72 -4.77 43.71 -22.30
CA LYS A 72 -4.57 42.28 -22.64
C LYS A 72 -4.55 42.18 -24.20
N PRO A 73 -4.11 41.08 -24.86
CA PRO A 73 -3.81 39.76 -24.31
C PRO A 73 -2.64 38.99 -24.97
N VAL A 74 -2.42 37.76 -24.46
CA VAL A 74 -1.82 36.58 -25.13
C VAL A 74 -0.31 36.34 -24.99
N GLN A 75 -0.04 35.41 -24.08
CA GLN A 75 0.78 34.18 -24.20
C GLN A 75 2.25 34.23 -24.67
N VAL A 76 2.97 33.27 -24.07
CA VAL A 76 4.27 32.71 -24.42
C VAL A 76 5.45 33.48 -23.84
N VAL A 77 6.14 32.87 -22.87
CA VAL A 77 7.49 32.32 -23.04
C VAL A 77 7.90 31.67 -21.71
N GLU A 78 7.88 30.34 -21.73
CA GLU A 78 8.69 29.53 -20.84
C GLU A 78 10.17 29.82 -21.14
N LYS A 79 10.93 30.30 -20.15
CA LYS A 79 12.38 30.20 -20.15
C LYS A 79 12.92 30.01 -18.72
N GLN A 80 13.44 28.81 -18.53
CA GLN A 80 14.10 28.27 -17.35
C GLN A 80 15.52 28.85 -17.21
N VAL A 81 16.00 29.12 -15.97
CA VAL A 81 17.40 28.97 -15.44
C VAL A 81 17.29 29.09 -13.90
N GLN A 82 17.24 28.02 -13.09
CA GLN A 82 18.32 27.18 -12.52
C GLN A 82 19.31 27.88 -11.55
N VAL A 83 19.14 27.65 -10.24
CA VAL A 83 20.21 27.45 -9.22
C VAL A 83 19.72 26.42 -8.17
N VAL A 84 20.63 25.55 -7.71
CA VAL A 84 20.52 24.26 -6.98
C VAL A 84 21.14 24.44 -5.56
N PRO A 85 21.01 23.57 -4.52
CA PRO A 85 19.93 22.74 -3.98
C PRO A 85 19.72 22.89 -2.44
N GLU A 86 18.51 22.71 -1.90
CA GLU A 86 18.37 22.14 -0.55
C GLU A 86 17.25 21.10 -0.54
N GLN A 87 17.67 19.84 -0.39
CA GLN A 87 16.82 18.66 -0.52
C GLN A 87 16.04 18.46 0.77
N THR A 88 14.77 18.83 0.79
CA THR A 88 13.82 18.21 1.72
C THR A 88 13.12 17.07 0.98
N PRO A 89 13.27 15.80 1.40
CA PRO A 89 12.62 14.68 0.73
C PRO A 89 11.11 14.79 0.91
N VAL A 90 10.41 15.21 -0.15
CA VAL A 90 8.96 15.11 -0.28
C VAL A 90 8.64 13.62 -0.21
N GLN A 91 8.13 13.18 0.94
CA GLN A 91 7.61 11.83 1.11
C GLN A 91 6.40 11.68 0.19
N PRO A 92 6.34 10.66 -0.69
CA PRO A 92 5.15 10.42 -1.49
C PRO A 92 3.99 10.10 -0.55
N ARG A 93 2.93 10.90 -0.65
CA ARG A 93 1.62 10.63 -0.07
C ARG A 93 1.25 9.20 -0.43
N VAL A 94 1.18 8.34 0.60
CA VAL A 94 0.88 6.91 0.44
C VAL A 94 -0.58 6.81 -0.02
N GLU A 95 -0.79 6.70 -1.33
CA GLU A 95 -2.05 6.15 -1.85
C GLU A 95 -2.21 4.77 -1.24
N ARG A 96 -3.29 4.57 -0.48
CA ARG A 96 -3.61 3.29 0.12
C ARG A 96 -3.96 2.34 -1.01
N THR A 97 -2.95 1.64 -1.51
CA THR A 97 -3.09 0.56 -2.48
C THR A 97 -4.03 -0.51 -1.94
N PRO A 98 -4.70 -1.27 -2.83
CA PRO A 98 -5.57 -2.38 -2.46
C PRO A 98 -4.89 -3.30 -1.43
N ASN A 99 -5.68 -3.94 -0.57
CA ASN A 99 -5.20 -4.85 0.46
C ASN A 99 -4.60 -6.11 -0.19
N MET A 100 -3.36 -5.97 -0.67
CA MET A 100 -2.62 -6.95 -1.43
C MET A 100 -2.20 -8.08 -0.48
N SER A 101 -2.52 -9.33 -0.83
CA SER A 101 -2.17 -10.48 0.01
C SER A 101 -0.65 -10.68 0.05
N SER A 102 -0.14 -11.39 1.05
CA SER A 102 1.31 -11.65 1.15
C SER A 102 1.90 -12.32 -0.09
N GLY A 103 1.11 -13.12 -0.82
CA GLY A 103 1.52 -13.74 -2.08
C GLY A 103 1.72 -12.71 -3.19
N ASP A 104 0.75 -11.82 -3.33
CA ASP A 104 0.74 -10.73 -4.31
C ASP A 104 1.90 -9.74 -4.08
N ILE A 105 2.27 -9.50 -2.81
CA ILE A 105 3.41 -8.64 -2.45
C ILE A 105 4.73 -9.26 -2.91
N VAL A 106 4.90 -10.58 -2.75
CA VAL A 106 6.14 -11.25 -3.19
C VAL A 106 6.29 -11.16 -4.70
N GLU A 107 5.21 -11.34 -5.45
CA GLU A 107 5.23 -11.20 -6.91
C GLU A 107 5.54 -9.76 -7.33
N ALA A 108 4.88 -8.78 -6.70
CA ALA A 108 5.13 -7.37 -6.96
C ALA A 108 6.58 -6.97 -6.67
N VAL A 109 7.17 -7.50 -5.59
CA VAL A 109 8.60 -7.32 -5.27
C VAL A 109 9.48 -7.95 -6.33
N LEU A 110 9.24 -9.21 -6.72
CA LEU A 110 10.04 -9.91 -7.74
C LEU A 110 10.05 -9.14 -9.06
N ARG A 111 8.88 -8.67 -9.49
CA ARG A 111 8.74 -7.83 -10.67
C ARG A 111 9.53 -6.51 -10.55
N LEU A 112 9.48 -5.86 -9.39
CA LEU A 112 10.18 -4.58 -9.16
C LEU A 112 11.71 -4.71 -9.18
N ILE A 113 12.25 -5.84 -8.72
CA ILE A 113 13.70 -6.10 -8.69
C ILE A 113 14.23 -6.78 -9.96
N THR A 114 13.34 -7.21 -10.86
CA THR A 114 13.73 -7.80 -12.15
C THR A 114 14.37 -6.75 -13.06
N ASP A 115 13.84 -5.52 -13.07
CA ASP A 115 14.37 -4.44 -13.89
C ASP A 115 15.73 -3.92 -13.38
N ARG A 116 15.88 -3.83 -12.05
CA ARG A 116 17.08 -3.32 -11.39
C ARG A 116 17.11 -3.81 -9.94
N SER A 117 18.31 -3.99 -9.38
CA SER A 117 18.45 -4.15 -7.94
C SER A 117 17.87 -2.96 -7.17
N ARG A 118 17.05 -3.24 -6.15
CA ARG A 118 16.39 -2.21 -5.33
C ARG A 118 16.67 -2.40 -3.85
N THR A 119 16.63 -1.31 -3.11
CA THR A 119 16.75 -1.35 -1.65
C THR A 119 15.38 -1.62 -1.02
N SER A 120 15.36 -2.10 0.23
CA SER A 120 14.08 -2.26 0.96
C SER A 120 13.28 -0.95 1.06
N ARG A 121 13.96 0.21 1.05
CA ARG A 121 13.32 1.52 1.12
C ARG A 121 12.62 1.87 -0.19
N ASP A 122 13.26 1.62 -1.33
CA ASP A 122 12.66 1.86 -2.63
C ASP A 122 11.42 0.99 -2.85
N ILE A 123 11.51 -0.28 -2.44
CA ILE A 123 10.41 -1.24 -2.49
C ILE A 123 9.26 -0.79 -1.57
N GLN A 124 9.57 -0.31 -0.37
CA GLN A 124 8.59 0.26 0.56
C GLN A 124 7.84 1.43 -0.05
N ILE A 125 8.55 2.38 -0.64
CA ILE A 125 7.96 3.58 -1.26
C ILE A 125 7.06 3.17 -2.43
N THR A 126 7.52 2.22 -3.25
CA THR A 126 6.78 1.78 -4.44
C THR A 126 5.51 1.01 -4.09
N LEU A 127 5.57 0.13 -3.08
CA LEU A 127 4.43 -0.73 -2.71
C LEU A 127 3.51 -0.10 -1.66
N GLY A 128 3.89 1.02 -1.06
CA GLY A 128 3.12 1.70 -0.02
C GLY A 128 2.92 0.89 1.26
N LYS A 129 3.80 -0.08 1.56
CA LYS A 129 3.73 -0.92 2.77
C LYS A 129 4.66 -0.41 3.87
N SER A 130 4.51 -0.93 5.09
CA SER A 130 5.43 -0.59 6.19
C SER A 130 6.83 -1.14 5.92
N ARG A 131 7.83 -0.44 6.43
CA ARG A 131 9.24 -0.84 6.31
C ARG A 131 9.47 -2.22 6.92
N GLU A 132 8.77 -2.51 8.01
CA GLU A 132 8.84 -3.76 8.75
C GLU A 132 8.30 -4.91 7.92
N HIS A 133 7.15 -4.70 7.25
CA HIS A 133 6.55 -5.73 6.40
C HIS A 133 7.47 -6.07 5.23
N ILE A 134 7.98 -5.06 4.52
CA ILE A 134 8.94 -5.28 3.43
C ILE A 134 10.20 -5.94 3.94
N SER A 135 10.74 -5.52 5.09
CA SER A 135 11.96 -6.13 5.64
C SER A 135 11.77 -7.62 5.96
N ARG A 136 10.62 -8.00 6.53
CA ARG A 136 10.27 -9.40 6.80
C ARG A 136 10.10 -10.19 5.52
N THR A 137 9.41 -9.63 4.54
CA THR A 137 9.19 -10.26 3.22
C THR A 137 10.52 -10.46 2.48
N MET A 138 11.38 -9.43 2.42
CA MET A 138 12.69 -9.52 1.79
C MET A 138 13.60 -10.53 2.49
N LYS A 139 13.56 -10.59 3.83
CA LYS A 139 14.29 -11.62 4.59
C LYS A 139 13.80 -13.01 4.20
N LYS A 140 12.49 -13.25 4.26
CA LYS A 140 11.89 -14.53 3.90
C LYS A 140 12.23 -14.94 2.46
N MET A 141 12.14 -14.01 1.50
CA MET A 141 12.48 -14.29 0.10
C MET A 141 13.96 -14.61 -0.09
N SER A 142 14.84 -14.03 0.73
CA SER A 142 16.27 -14.35 0.71
C SER A 142 16.51 -15.75 1.29
N ASP A 143 15.84 -16.08 2.40
CA ASP A 143 15.90 -17.40 3.04
C ASP A 143 15.34 -18.49 2.09
N ASP A 144 14.28 -18.19 1.34
CA ASP A 144 13.67 -19.05 0.32
C ASP A 144 14.52 -19.11 -0.98
N GLY A 145 15.63 -18.37 -1.06
CA GLY A 145 16.54 -18.33 -2.21
C GLY A 145 15.99 -17.62 -3.45
N LEU A 146 14.86 -16.91 -3.35
CA LEU A 146 14.21 -16.20 -4.46
C LEU A 146 14.90 -14.86 -4.81
N VAL A 147 15.60 -14.28 -3.84
CA VAL A 147 16.34 -13.03 -4.02
C VAL A 147 17.68 -13.11 -3.32
N GLU A 148 18.66 -12.42 -3.88
CA GLU A 148 19.99 -12.30 -3.31
C GLU A 148 20.15 -10.91 -2.67
N ARG A 149 20.71 -10.89 -1.45
CA ARG A 149 20.98 -9.64 -0.74
C ARG A 149 22.44 -9.25 -0.92
N ASN A 150 22.66 -8.12 -1.56
CA ASN A 150 23.98 -7.52 -1.67
C ASN A 150 24.33 -6.77 -0.36
N THR A 151 25.32 -7.30 0.37
CA THR A 151 25.81 -6.75 1.64
C THR A 151 27.04 -5.87 1.52
N ASN A 152 27.55 -5.66 0.30
CA ASN A 152 28.77 -4.90 0.04
C ASN A 152 28.62 -3.40 0.32
N ALA A 153 27.40 -2.86 0.23
CA ALA A 153 27.10 -1.46 0.47
C ALA A 153 25.85 -1.31 1.35
N LYS A 154 25.81 -0.20 2.11
CA LYS A 154 24.61 0.25 2.83
C LYS A 154 24.00 1.42 2.06
N PRO A 155 22.66 1.48 1.90
CA PRO A 155 21.66 0.48 2.29
C PRO A 155 21.73 -0.80 1.44
N TYR A 156 21.32 -1.93 2.02
CA TYR A 156 21.32 -3.23 1.34
C TYR A 156 20.41 -3.21 0.11
N SER A 157 20.92 -3.74 -1.00
CA SER A 157 20.16 -3.93 -2.24
C SER A 157 19.86 -5.40 -2.46
N TYR A 158 18.78 -5.65 -3.19
CA TYR A 158 18.31 -6.99 -3.51
C TYR A 158 18.18 -7.16 -5.01
N SER A 159 18.58 -8.33 -5.51
CA SER A 159 18.48 -8.73 -6.91
C SER A 159 17.74 -10.06 -7.02
N ILE A 160 17.05 -10.28 -8.14
CA ILE A 160 16.37 -11.54 -8.41
C ILE A 160 17.37 -12.66 -8.68
N THR A 161 17.11 -13.86 -8.16
CA THR A 161 17.87 -15.08 -8.48
C THR A 161 17.19 -15.87 -9.59
N GLN A 162 17.86 -16.89 -10.13
CA GLN A 162 17.27 -17.77 -11.14
C GLN A 162 15.97 -18.44 -10.66
N THR A 163 15.90 -18.83 -9.39
CA THR A 163 14.69 -19.44 -8.79
C THR A 163 13.56 -18.43 -8.64
N GLY A 164 13.88 -17.18 -8.26
CA GLY A 164 12.93 -16.07 -8.24
C GLY A 164 12.33 -15.78 -9.61
N LEU A 165 13.17 -15.81 -10.65
CA LEU A 165 12.74 -15.61 -12.04
C LEU A 165 11.82 -16.73 -12.51
N SER A 166 12.17 -17.99 -12.24
CA SER A 166 11.30 -19.14 -12.57
C SER A 166 9.95 -19.05 -11.87
N ARG A 167 9.90 -18.56 -10.63
CA ARG A 167 8.65 -18.36 -9.90
C ARG A 167 7.77 -17.28 -10.54
N LEU A 168 8.37 -16.18 -10.99
CA LEU A 168 7.68 -15.09 -11.66
C LEU A 168 7.13 -15.52 -13.04
N SER A 169 7.93 -16.26 -13.82
CA SER A 169 7.49 -16.79 -15.12
C SER A 169 6.42 -17.88 -14.98
N GLY A 170 6.49 -18.71 -13.94
CA GLY A 170 5.52 -19.77 -13.67
C GLY A 170 4.13 -19.27 -13.26
N THR A 171 4.00 -18.03 -12.79
CA THR A 171 2.71 -17.40 -12.47
C THR A 171 2.16 -16.52 -13.60
N GLY A 172 2.95 -16.29 -14.66
CA GLY A 172 2.69 -15.32 -15.73
C GLY A 172 1.96 -15.84 -16.98
N THR A 173 1.31 -17.00 -16.97
CA THR A 173 0.53 -17.48 -18.13
C THR A 173 -0.82 -18.07 -17.72
N THR A 174 -1.70 -17.24 -17.17
CA THR A 174 -3.16 -17.47 -17.24
C THR A 174 -3.79 -16.41 -18.14
N HIS A 175 -3.33 -16.35 -19.40
CA HIS A 175 -4.18 -15.80 -20.45
C HIS A 175 -5.27 -16.83 -20.71
N GLN A 176 -6.51 -16.45 -20.42
CA GLN A 176 -7.67 -17.25 -20.79
C GLN A 176 -7.62 -17.52 -22.29
N ILE A 177 -7.35 -18.78 -22.66
CA ILE A 177 -7.63 -19.29 -24.00
C ILE A 177 -9.16 -19.36 -24.10
N ILE A 178 -9.74 -18.32 -24.70
CA ILE A 178 -11.10 -18.37 -25.24
C ILE A 178 -11.02 -19.34 -26.42
N ALA A 179 -11.51 -20.56 -26.23
CA ALA A 179 -11.67 -21.51 -27.31
C ALA A 179 -12.72 -20.97 -28.31
N PRO A 180 -12.48 -21.02 -29.62
CA PRO A 180 -13.49 -20.69 -30.61
C PRO A 180 -14.58 -21.78 -30.56
N GLN A 181 -15.80 -21.35 -30.26
CA GLN A 181 -17.00 -22.15 -30.45
C GLN A 181 -17.08 -22.52 -31.94
N THR A 182 -17.05 -23.82 -32.23
CA THR A 182 -17.32 -24.35 -33.57
C THR A 182 -18.78 -24.77 -33.64
N SER A 183 -19.41 -24.38 -34.74
CA SER A 183 -20.83 -24.58 -35.10
C SER A 183 -21.24 -26.04 -35.23
#